data_AF-A0A357MHS9-F1
#
_entry.id   AF-A0A357MHS9-F1
#
_cell.length_a   1.000
_cell.length_b   1.000
_cell.length_c   1.000
_cell.angle_alpha   90.00
_cell.angle_beta   90.00
_cell.angle_gamma   90.00
#
_symmetry.space_group_name_H-M   'P 1'
#
loop_
_entity.id
_entity.type
_entity.pdbx_description
1 polymer ?
#
loop_
_entity_poly.entity_id
_entity_poly.type
_entity_poly.pdbx_seq_one_letter_code
_entity_poly.pdbx_strand_id
1 'polypeptide(L)' 'ELGLMIGANREYILDAWWPATFPGLAIFFTVFAVSLIGDGLNDAFNPKLRER' A
#
# COMPACT_ATOMS: atom_id res chain seq x y z
N GLU A 1 -31.36 19.10 -17.12
CA GLU A 1 -30.68 19.02 -15.81
C GLU A 1 -29.86 17.74 -15.60
N LEU A 2 -30.36 16.55 -15.97
CA LEU A 2 -29.61 15.28 -15.83
C LEU A 2 -28.25 15.26 -16.58
N GLY A 3 -28.11 15.97 -17.70
CA GLY A 3 -26.84 16.10 -18.43
C GLY A 3 -25.78 16.97 -17.75
N LEU A 4 -26.18 17.92 -16.88
CA LEU A 4 -25.23 18.74 -16.11
C LEU A 4 -24.62 17.94 -14.95
N MET A 5 -25.38 17.01 -14.36
CA MET A 5 -24.88 16.13 -13.29
C MET A 5 -23.82 15.13 -13.80
N ILE A 6 -23.97 14.64 -15.03
CA ILE A 6 -22.97 13.77 -15.68
C ILE A 6 -21.69 14.55 -16.01
N GLY A 7 -21.81 15.83 -16.40
CA GLY A 7 -20.67 16.72 -16.62
C GLY A 7 -19.89 17.04 -15.34
N ALA A 8 -20.57 17.27 -14.21
CA ALA A 8 -19.95 17.53 -12.91
C ALA A 8 -19.25 16.30 -12.31
N ASN A 9 -19.76 15.09 -12.55
CA ASN A 9 -19.15 13.86 -12.03
C ASN A 9 -17.87 13.44 -12.80
N ARG A 10 -17.64 13.98 -14.00
CA ARG A 10 -16.43 13.70 -14.79
C ARG A 10 -15.17 14.22 -14.11
N GLU A 11 -15.28 15.31 -13.35
CA GLU A 11 -14.19 15.86 -12.55
C GLU A 11 -13.86 14.95 -11.36
N TYR A 12 -14.89 14.35 -10.74
CA TYR A 12 -14.74 13.41 -9.62
C TYR A 12 -14.01 12.11 -10.01
N ILE A 13 -14.20 11.63 -11.24
CA ILE A 13 -13.54 10.41 -11.75
C ILE A 13 -12.07 10.69 -12.10
N LEU A 14 -11.72 11.92 -12.50
CA LEU A 14 -10.34 12.31 -12.80
C LEU A 14 -9.55 12.69 -11.55
N ASP A 15 -10.22 13.17 -10.49
CA ASP A 15 -9.58 13.54 -9.22
C ASP A 15 -9.46 12.37 -8.22
N ALA A 16 -10.34 11.36 -8.32
CA ALA A 16 -10.31 10.20 -7.44
C ALA A 16 -9.28 9.13 -7.90
N TRP A 17 -7.99 9.44 -7.78
CA TRP A 17 -6.90 8.44 -7.88
C TRP A 17 -6.81 7.54 -6.63
N TRP A 18 -7.33 8.05 -5.50
CA TRP A 18 -7.29 7.40 -4.19
C TRP A 18 -7.97 6.01 -4.11
N PRO A 19 -9.12 5.74 -4.78
CA PRO A 19 -9.79 4.45 -4.65
C PRO A 19 -8.99 3.29 -5.25
N ALA A 20 -8.11 3.59 -6.21
CA ALA A 20 -7.20 2.62 -6.81
C ALA A 20 -5.90 2.45 -6.01
N THR A 21 -5.38 3.53 -5.42
CA THR A 21 -4.13 3.48 -4.64
C THR A 21 -4.33 2.92 -3.23
N PHE A 22 -5.50 3.08 -2.63
CA PHE A 22 -5.79 2.60 -1.28
C PHE A 22 -5.65 1.07 -1.12
N PRO A 23 -6.27 0.21 -1.95
CA PRO A 23 -6.07 -1.23 -1.86
C PRO A 23 -4.64 -1.65 -2.20
N GLY A 24 -3.99 -0.96 -3.15
CA GLY A 24 -2.59 -1.24 -3.51
C GLY A 24 -1.61 -0.93 -2.37
N LEU A 25 -1.77 0.22 -1.72
CA LEU A 25 -0.98 0.61 -0.56
C LEU A 25 -1.22 -0.31 0.64
N ALA A 26 -2.47 -0.72 0.88
CA ALA A 26 -2.79 -1.63 1.98
C ALA A 26 -2.05 -2.97 1.83
N ILE A 27 -2.03 -3.55 0.63
CA ILE A 27 -1.29 -4.78 0.35
C ILE A 27 0.22 -4.55 0.45
N PHE A 28 0.73 -3.45 -0.12
CA PHE A 28 2.15 -3.09 -0.04
C PHE A 28 2.63 -3.02 1.41
N PHE A 29 1.93 -2.27 2.27
CA PHE A 29 2.29 -2.16 3.68
C PHE A 29 2.15 -3.48 4.43
N THR A 30 1.13 -4.28 4.12
CA THR A 30 0.95 -5.61 4.74
C THR A 30 2.13 -6.51 4.43
N VAL A 31 2.49 -6.64 3.16
CA VAL A 31 3.62 -7.48 2.74
C VAL A 31 4.93 -6.90 3.24
N PHE A 32 5.13 -5.58 3.18
CA PHE A 32 6.33 -4.90 3.68
C PHE A 32 6.53 -5.13 5.19
N ALA A 33 5.49 -4.99 5.99
CA ALA A 33 5.54 -5.25 7.43
C ALA A 33 5.84 -6.73 7.71
N VAL A 34 5.18 -7.66 7.01
CA VAL A 34 5.43 -9.09 7.15
C VAL A 34 6.84 -9.47 6.71
N SER A 35 7.35 -8.91 5.61
CA SER A 35 8.72 -9.11 5.13
C SER A 35 9.75 -8.61 6.14
N LEU A 36 9.57 -7.40 6.69
CA LEU A 36 10.47 -6.87 7.73
C LEU A 36 10.41 -7.66 9.03
N ILE A 37 9.23 -8.13 9.44
CA ILE A 37 9.11 -9.00 10.61
C ILE A 37 9.79 -10.33 10.33
N GLY A 38 9.63 -10.90 9.13
CA GLY A 38 10.31 -12.13 8.72
C GLY A 38 11.83 -11.98 8.71
N ASP A 39 12.34 -10.90 8.11
CA ASP A 39 13.77 -10.59 8.05
C ASP A 39 14.34 -10.25 9.42
N GLY A 40 13.64 -9.44 10.22
CA GLY A 40 14.05 -9.08 11.58
C GLY A 40 13.96 -10.25 12.57
N LEU A 41 12.96 -11.12 12.41
CA LEU A 41 12.88 -12.38 13.17
C LEU A 41 14.00 -13.33 12.73
N ASN A 42 14.28 -13.44 11.44
CA ASN A 42 15.39 -14.24 10.93
C ASN A 42 16.74 -13.70 11.41
N ASP A 43 16.97 -12.39 11.42
CA ASP A 43 18.20 -11.79 11.94
C ASP A 43 18.34 -12.00 13.46
N ALA A 44 17.25 -11.85 14.22
CA ALA A 44 17.22 -12.14 15.65
C ALA A 44 17.44 -13.64 15.97
N PHE A 45 16.88 -14.54 15.16
CA PHE A 45 17.02 -16.00 15.33
C PHE A 45 18.27 -16.58 14.67
N ASN A 46 18.92 -15.83 13.77
CA ASN A 46 20.14 -16.24 13.08
C ASN A 46 21.29 -15.31 13.49
N PRO A 47 21.82 -15.45 14.72
CA PRO A 47 22.91 -14.62 15.25
C PRO A 47 24.27 -14.94 14.61
N LYS A 48 24.31 -15.31 13.33
CA LYS A 48 25.49 -15.86 12.67
C LYS A 48 26.54 -14.85 12.23
N LEU A 49 26.44 -13.58 12.63
CA LEU A 49 27.46 -12.58 12.35
C LEU A 49 27.86 -11.74 13.58
N ARG A 50 27.79 -12.31 14.79
CA ARG A 50 28.41 -11.72 15.99
C ARG A 50 29.62 -12.50 16.51
N GLU A 51 30.36 -13.10 15.58
CA GLU A 51 31.65 -13.72 15.88
C GLU A 51 32.68 -13.32 14.80
N ARG A 52 33.09 -12.05 14.86
CA ARG A 52 34.44 -11.62 14.50
C ARG A 52 34.90 -10.56 15.48
#